data_AF-A0A420J951-F1
#
_entry.id   AF-A0A420J951-F1
#
_cell.length_a   1.000
_cell.length_b   1.000
_cell.length_c   1.000
_cell.angle_alpha   90.00
_cell.angle_beta   90.00
_cell.angle_gamma   90.00
#
_symmetry.space_group_name_H-M   'P 1'
#
loop_
_entity.id
_entity.type
_entity.pdbx_description
1 polymer ?
#
loop_
_entity_poly.entity_id
_entity_poly.type
_entity_poly.pdbx_seq_one_letter_code
_entity_poly.pdbx_strand_id
1 'polypeptide(L)'
;MLNYRLNRIAMSLYFRSCQAIKSARATATSLSPLSSYQRRYAWFWDRFKKRSQESSAQTVTPNPLTEEYLTRKPSPPKLVQGGLAESSILEDEEVAGPKPKAIESKDGQVESLVRNPLSMAAVLDPAPEARKRWERKMVIRDIRKRGRLTKAQQIKRSEREIVSKSHDFKTSVKKLVHLANQIKGKSLEDAIIQMRFSKKKVAKDVKEHLEHSKNEAIVRRGMGLGFSARNRFTPITIMTNDKKRVKVTDPTTIYVDQAWCGKGLYEKTPDYRARGRMNIMRNPTTSITVVLKEEATRIRIHKERETREAKKKTWVQLPNRPITSQRQYYSW
;
A
#
# COMPACT_ATOMS: atom_id res chain seq x y z
N MET A 1 37.36 -19.39 -66.63
CA MET A 1 37.99 -20.65 -66.19
C MET A 1 37.71 -20.84 -64.70
N LEU A 2 37.10 -21.99 -64.37
CA LEU A 2 36.93 -22.62 -63.05
C LEU A 2 36.36 -21.79 -61.89
N ASN A 3 35.03 -21.85 -61.79
CA ASN A 3 34.22 -21.63 -60.59
C ASN A 3 34.37 -22.80 -59.62
N TYR A 4 34.59 -22.52 -58.33
CA TYR A 4 34.15 -23.41 -57.25
C TYR A 4 33.51 -22.59 -56.12
N ARG A 5 32.16 -22.64 -56.11
CA ARG A 5 31.30 -22.22 -55.00
C ARG A 5 31.38 -23.27 -53.89
N LEU A 6 31.75 -22.87 -52.68
CA LEU A 6 31.47 -23.66 -51.48
C LEU A 6 30.29 -23.05 -50.73
N ASN A 7 29.23 -23.85 -50.66
CA ASN A 7 27.90 -23.53 -50.16
C ASN A 7 27.89 -23.25 -48.66
N ARG A 8 27.22 -22.16 -48.29
CA ARG A 8 26.69 -21.93 -46.94
C ARG A 8 25.66 -23.01 -46.60
N ILE A 9 25.94 -23.80 -45.57
CA ILE A 9 24.95 -24.68 -44.95
C ILE A 9 24.05 -23.81 -44.07
N ALA A 10 22.84 -23.54 -44.55
CA ALA A 10 21.77 -22.96 -43.76
C ALA A 10 21.11 -24.08 -42.94
N MET A 11 21.27 -24.06 -41.62
CA MET A 11 20.42 -24.83 -40.71
C MET A 11 19.03 -24.19 -40.65
N SER A 12 18.15 -24.62 -41.56
CA SER A 12 16.71 -24.43 -41.41
C SER A 12 16.15 -25.52 -40.49
N LEU A 13 15.68 -25.13 -39.31
CA LEU A 13 14.86 -26.02 -38.48
C LEU A 13 13.43 -26.01 -39.04
N TYR A 14 13.20 -26.87 -40.04
CA TYR A 14 11.87 -27.26 -40.48
C TYR A 14 11.17 -28.00 -39.33
N PHE A 15 10.23 -27.33 -38.66
CA PHE A 15 9.23 -28.01 -37.84
C PHE A 15 8.33 -28.82 -38.79
N ARG A 16 8.46 -30.15 -38.74
CA ARG A 16 7.49 -31.06 -39.37
C ARG A 16 6.15 -30.92 -38.65
N SER A 17 5.13 -30.51 -39.38
CA SER A 17 3.72 -30.62 -39.01
C SER A 17 3.31 -32.10 -39.03
N CYS A 18 3.44 -32.78 -37.89
CA CYS A 18 2.78 -34.06 -37.69
C CYS A 18 1.31 -33.80 -37.33
N GLN A 19 0.44 -33.90 -38.33
CA GLN A 19 -0.99 -34.16 -38.10
C GLN A 19 -1.12 -35.55 -37.49
N ALA A 20 -1.53 -35.62 -36.23
CA ALA A 20 -2.02 -36.83 -35.61
C ALA A 20 -3.53 -36.70 -35.44
N ILE A 21 -4.27 -37.33 -36.34
CA ILE A 21 -5.68 -37.66 -36.13
C ILE A 21 -5.70 -38.78 -35.09
N LYS A 22 -6.10 -38.44 -33.86
CA LYS A 22 -6.57 -39.40 -32.86
C LYS A 22 -7.85 -38.85 -32.26
N SER A 23 -8.96 -39.30 -32.82
CA SER A 23 -10.28 -39.23 -32.21
C SER A 23 -10.31 -40.15 -30.99
N ALA A 24 -10.06 -39.58 -29.81
CA ALA A 24 -10.45 -40.19 -28.55
C ALA A 24 -11.49 -39.26 -27.91
N ARG A 25 -12.76 -39.69 -27.92
CA ARG A 25 -13.80 -39.10 -27.09
C ARG A 25 -13.45 -39.42 -25.63
N ALA A 26 -12.71 -38.53 -24.99
CA ALA A 26 -12.67 -38.48 -23.54
C ALA A 26 -13.94 -37.76 -23.08
N THR A 27 -14.81 -38.48 -22.39
CA THR A 27 -15.86 -37.89 -21.56
C THR A 27 -15.17 -37.18 -20.39
N ALA A 28 -14.75 -35.94 -20.62
CA ALA A 28 -14.29 -35.05 -19.57
C ALA A 28 -15.51 -34.66 -18.73
N THR A 29 -15.74 -35.36 -17.63
CA THR A 29 -16.46 -34.80 -16.50
C THR A 29 -15.70 -33.55 -16.06
N SER A 30 -16.25 -32.39 -16.40
CA SER A 30 -15.83 -31.09 -15.91
C SER A 30 -16.12 -31.00 -14.41
N LEU A 31 -15.27 -31.61 -13.59
CA LEU A 31 -15.14 -31.22 -12.20
C LEU A 31 -14.45 -29.86 -12.20
N SER A 32 -15.27 -28.81 -12.30
CA SER A 32 -14.88 -27.46 -11.96
C SER A 32 -14.21 -27.50 -10.58
N PRO A 33 -13.04 -26.88 -10.37
CA PRO A 33 -12.55 -26.65 -9.03
C PRO A 33 -13.57 -25.71 -8.39
N LEU A 34 -14.43 -26.26 -7.53
CA LEU A 34 -15.20 -25.49 -6.58
C LEU A 34 -14.19 -24.75 -5.72
N SER A 35 -13.86 -23.52 -6.14
CA SER A 35 -13.32 -22.52 -5.24
C SER A 35 -14.38 -22.35 -4.17
N SER A 36 -14.23 -23.05 -3.05
CA SER A 36 -14.97 -22.79 -1.83
C SER A 36 -14.51 -21.43 -1.31
N TYR A 37 -15.00 -20.37 -1.93
CA TYR A 37 -15.10 -19.07 -1.29
C TYR A 37 -16.04 -19.28 -0.10
N GLN A 38 -15.49 -19.68 1.04
CA GLN A 38 -16.17 -19.59 2.32
C GLN A 38 -16.49 -18.11 2.55
N ARG A 39 -17.67 -17.66 2.11
CA ARG A 39 -18.26 -16.40 2.56
C ARG A 39 -18.59 -16.54 4.05
N ARG A 40 -17.60 -16.36 4.92
CA ARG A 40 -17.79 -16.35 6.38
C ARG A 40 -18.35 -15.03 6.91
N TYR A 41 -19.20 -14.34 6.17
CA TYR A 41 -19.78 -13.06 6.62
C TYR A 41 -21.22 -12.91 6.11
N ALA A 42 -22.08 -13.86 6.46
CA ALA A 42 -23.53 -13.67 6.41
C ALA A 42 -24.24 -14.27 7.65
N TRP A 43 -23.50 -14.92 8.55
CA TRP A 43 -24.06 -15.80 9.59
C TRP A 43 -23.82 -15.31 11.03
N PHE A 44 -23.45 -14.02 11.21
CA PHE A 44 -23.17 -13.47 12.54
C PHE A 44 -24.24 -12.46 12.98
N TRP A 45 -24.64 -11.53 12.11
CA TRP A 45 -25.64 -10.50 12.45
C TRP A 45 -27.08 -11.02 12.41
N ASP A 46 -27.40 -11.92 11.48
CA ASP A 46 -28.73 -12.53 11.40
C ASP A 46 -28.96 -13.54 12.54
N ARG A 47 -27.89 -14.21 12.98
CA ARG A 47 -27.93 -15.16 14.11
C ARG A 47 -28.11 -14.46 15.46
N PHE A 48 -27.62 -13.23 15.61
CA PHE A 48 -27.81 -12.44 16.83
C PHE A 48 -29.22 -11.83 16.92
N LYS A 49 -29.80 -11.42 15.80
CA LYS A 49 -31.20 -10.95 15.74
C LYS A 49 -32.22 -12.09 15.86
N LYS A 50 -31.94 -13.26 15.28
CA LYS A 50 -32.81 -14.44 15.45
C LYS A 50 -32.72 -15.06 16.84
N ARG A 51 -31.56 -15.03 17.50
CA ARG A 51 -31.43 -15.54 18.89
C ARG A 51 -32.27 -14.79 19.93
N SER A 52 -32.64 -13.53 19.68
CA SER A 52 -33.58 -12.81 20.56
C SER A 52 -35.05 -13.09 20.25
N GLN A 53 -35.37 -13.64 19.07
CA GLN A 53 -36.73 -13.95 18.62
C GLN A 53 -37.06 -15.45 18.72
N GLU A 54 -36.07 -16.34 18.59
CA GLU A 54 -36.16 -17.80 18.68
C GLU A 54 -35.83 -18.29 20.11
N SER A 55 -36.41 -17.63 21.12
CA SER A 55 -36.54 -18.19 22.46
C SER A 55 -37.70 -19.20 22.57
N SER A 56 -38.16 -19.74 21.43
CA SER A 56 -38.94 -20.97 21.37
C SER A 56 -38.02 -22.13 20.95
N ALA A 57 -37.70 -22.94 21.95
CA ALA A 57 -36.97 -24.20 21.89
C ALA A 57 -37.06 -24.96 20.54
N GLN A 58 -36.02 -24.83 19.71
CA GLN A 58 -35.63 -25.90 18.79
C GLN A 58 -34.30 -26.47 19.29
N THR A 59 -34.37 -27.67 19.85
CA THR A 59 -33.27 -28.45 20.40
C THR A 59 -32.27 -28.81 19.30
N VAL A 60 -31.34 -27.91 19.00
CA VAL A 60 -30.09 -28.31 18.34
C VAL A 60 -29.38 -29.19 19.35
N THR A 61 -29.25 -30.48 19.07
CA THR A 61 -28.51 -31.42 19.93
C THR A 61 -27.13 -30.84 20.19
N PRO A 62 -26.79 -30.46 21.43
CA PRO A 62 -25.51 -29.88 21.74
C PRO A 62 -24.42 -30.91 21.43
N ASN A 63 -23.49 -30.56 20.54
CA ASN A 63 -22.34 -31.41 20.31
C ASN A 63 -21.43 -31.27 21.55
N PRO A 64 -21.26 -32.32 22.37
CA PRO A 64 -20.55 -32.23 23.65
C PRO A 64 -19.12 -31.74 23.46
N LEU A 65 -18.51 -32.07 22.32
CA LEU A 65 -17.17 -31.63 21.94
C LEU A 65 -17.09 -30.11 21.73
N THR A 66 -18.17 -29.50 21.21
CA THR A 66 -18.24 -28.04 21.03
C THR A 66 -18.50 -27.30 22.32
N GLU A 67 -19.26 -27.88 23.25
CA GLU A 67 -19.49 -27.29 24.58
C GLU A 67 -18.25 -27.39 25.46
N GLU A 68 -17.57 -28.54 25.46
CA GLU A 68 -16.29 -28.75 26.13
C GLU A 68 -15.21 -27.81 25.57
N TYR A 69 -15.19 -27.59 24.25
CA TYR A 69 -14.28 -26.62 23.62
C TYR A 69 -14.62 -25.17 24.01
N LEU A 70 -15.90 -24.79 24.06
CA LEU A 70 -16.33 -23.43 24.42
C LEU A 70 -16.12 -23.13 25.91
N THR A 71 -16.28 -24.12 26.79
CA THR A 71 -16.02 -24.01 28.24
C THR A 71 -14.53 -23.96 28.55
N ARG A 72 -13.70 -24.72 27.82
CA ARG A 72 -12.22 -24.69 27.94
C ARG A 72 -11.58 -23.48 27.28
N LYS A 73 -12.25 -22.84 26.32
CA LYS A 73 -11.73 -21.64 25.68
C LYS A 73 -11.72 -20.50 26.70
N PRO A 74 -10.56 -19.90 27.03
CA PRO A 74 -10.52 -18.78 27.96
C PRO A 74 -11.44 -17.68 27.44
N SER A 75 -12.34 -17.19 28.31
CA SER A 75 -13.26 -16.12 27.95
C SER A 75 -12.44 -14.90 27.49
N PRO A 76 -12.77 -14.27 26.35
CA PRO A 76 -12.08 -13.04 25.97
C PRO A 76 -12.24 -12.00 27.09
N PRO A 77 -11.22 -11.18 27.37
CA PRO A 77 -11.29 -10.19 28.43
C PRO A 77 -12.51 -9.28 28.21
N LYS A 78 -13.35 -9.15 29.24
CA LYS A 78 -14.51 -8.26 29.20
C LYS A 78 -14.02 -6.82 29.06
N LEU A 79 -14.36 -6.16 27.97
CA LEU A 79 -14.07 -4.74 27.76
C LEU A 79 -14.91 -3.91 28.76
N VAL A 80 -14.27 -3.32 29.76
CA VAL A 80 -14.90 -2.40 30.73
C VAL A 80 -14.85 -0.99 30.13
N GLN A 81 -16.01 -0.39 29.85
CA GLN A 81 -16.09 1.04 29.51
C GLN A 81 -15.92 1.86 30.81
N GLY A 82 -15.00 2.83 30.83
CA GLY A 82 -14.62 3.57 32.06
C GLY A 82 -15.47 4.83 32.33
N GLY A 83 -15.67 5.15 33.61
CA GLY A 83 -16.19 6.43 34.13
C GLY A 83 -15.15 7.21 34.96
N LEU A 84 -15.42 8.50 35.23
CA LEU A 84 -14.60 9.38 36.09
C LEU A 84 -14.80 9.06 37.59
N ALA A 85 -13.91 9.54 38.46
CA ALA A 85 -14.02 9.39 39.92
C ALA A 85 -14.88 10.50 40.54
N GLU A 86 -15.61 10.19 41.61
CA GLU A 86 -16.67 11.00 42.23
C GLU A 86 -16.24 12.38 42.78
N SER A 87 -14.94 12.68 42.83
CA SER A 87 -14.41 13.92 43.44
C SER A 87 -13.86 14.93 42.44
N SER A 88 -14.16 14.82 41.15
CA SER A 88 -13.53 15.65 40.11
C SER A 88 -14.43 16.78 39.62
N ILE A 89 -13.95 18.02 39.76
CA ILE A 89 -14.62 19.31 39.46
C ILE A 89 -14.95 19.58 37.97
N LEU A 90 -14.82 18.56 37.10
CA LEU A 90 -15.00 18.64 35.64
C LEU A 90 -16.19 17.81 35.16
N GLU A 91 -17.11 17.45 36.05
CA GLU A 91 -18.33 16.70 35.70
C GLU A 91 -19.29 17.53 34.83
N ASP A 92 -19.29 18.86 34.98
CA ASP A 92 -20.30 19.72 34.37
C ASP A 92 -19.96 20.26 32.96
N GLU A 93 -18.72 20.10 32.47
CA GLU A 93 -18.35 20.48 31.10
C GLU A 93 -18.02 19.25 30.24
N GLU A 94 -19.07 18.74 29.57
CA GLU A 94 -19.05 17.62 28.64
C GLU A 94 -18.14 17.85 27.43
N VAL A 95 -16.82 17.67 27.59
CA VAL A 95 -15.88 17.53 26.46
C VAL A 95 -15.04 16.26 26.61
N ALA A 96 -15.36 15.32 25.73
CA ALA A 96 -14.53 14.19 25.27
C ALA A 96 -14.20 13.09 26.29
N GLY A 97 -15.11 12.11 26.38
CA GLY A 97 -14.86 10.66 26.25
C GLY A 97 -13.82 9.98 27.18
N PRO A 98 -14.12 8.77 27.73
CA PRO A 98 -13.19 8.09 28.64
C PRO A 98 -11.85 7.76 27.96
N LYS A 99 -10.74 8.26 28.51
CA LYS A 99 -9.41 7.72 28.20
C LYS A 99 -9.26 6.36 28.89
N PRO A 100 -8.89 5.28 28.17
CA PRO A 100 -8.80 3.95 28.76
C PRO A 100 -7.76 3.94 29.89
N LYS A 101 -8.14 3.40 31.06
CA LYS A 101 -7.19 3.04 32.12
C LYS A 101 -6.28 1.94 31.58
N ALA A 102 -4.97 2.08 31.79
CA ALA A 102 -4.03 1.02 31.49
C ALA A 102 -4.51 -0.26 32.18
N ILE A 103 -4.58 -1.35 31.43
CA ILE A 103 -4.88 -2.67 31.97
C ILE A 103 -3.69 -3.05 32.84
N GLU A 104 -3.74 -2.68 34.12
CA GLU A 104 -2.87 -3.22 35.15
C GLU A 104 -3.38 -4.62 35.49
N SER A 105 -2.85 -5.60 34.77
CA SER A 105 -2.88 -7.00 35.19
C SER A 105 -2.19 -7.10 36.56
N LYS A 106 -2.80 -7.85 37.48
CA LYS A 106 -2.36 -8.00 38.89
C LYS A 106 -0.93 -8.54 39.09
N ASP A 107 -0.21 -8.86 38.02
CA ASP A 107 1.17 -9.38 38.01
C ASP A 107 2.16 -8.51 37.21
N GLY A 108 1.83 -7.27 36.85
CA GLY A 108 2.77 -6.35 36.16
C GLY A 108 3.16 -6.77 34.73
N GLN A 109 2.69 -7.92 34.24
CA GLN A 109 2.81 -8.32 32.86
C GLN A 109 1.63 -7.79 32.09
N VAL A 110 1.79 -6.64 31.43
CA VAL A 110 0.91 -6.26 30.32
C VAL A 110 0.75 -7.51 29.47
N GLU A 111 -0.47 -8.05 29.34
CA GLU A 111 -0.75 -9.17 28.44
C GLU A 111 -0.46 -8.67 27.02
N SER A 112 0.82 -8.69 26.64
CA SER A 112 1.22 -8.64 25.26
C SER A 112 0.45 -9.77 24.63
N LEU A 113 -0.42 -9.48 23.65
CA LEU A 113 -0.99 -10.52 22.81
C LEU A 113 0.20 -11.31 22.28
N VAL A 114 0.50 -12.45 22.92
CA VAL A 114 1.70 -13.22 22.61
C VAL A 114 1.50 -13.64 21.17
N ARG A 115 2.31 -13.09 20.28
CA ARG A 115 2.25 -13.37 18.85
C ARG A 115 2.68 -14.82 18.65
N ASN A 116 1.76 -15.75 18.86
CA ASN A 116 2.00 -17.17 18.73
C ASN A 116 2.10 -17.50 17.24
N PRO A 117 3.29 -17.89 16.72
CA PRO A 117 3.47 -18.14 15.30
C PRO A 117 2.52 -19.24 14.80
N LEU A 118 2.25 -20.25 15.63
CA LEU A 118 1.34 -21.36 15.33
C LEU A 118 -0.11 -20.91 15.16
N SER A 119 -0.61 -20.00 16.02
CA SER A 119 -1.99 -19.51 15.89
C SER A 119 -2.16 -18.56 14.71
N MET A 120 -1.12 -17.79 14.40
CA MET A 120 -1.12 -16.83 13.29
C MET A 120 -0.83 -17.49 11.94
N ALA A 121 -0.21 -18.68 11.91
CA ALA A 121 0.26 -19.34 10.69
C ALA A 121 -0.84 -19.47 9.63
N ALA A 122 -2.05 -19.85 10.03
CA ALA A 122 -3.18 -20.00 9.10
C ALA A 122 -3.59 -18.68 8.42
N VAL A 123 -3.38 -17.53 9.09
CA VAL A 123 -3.72 -16.20 8.56
C VAL A 123 -2.52 -15.59 7.80
N LEU A 124 -1.30 -15.75 8.32
CA LEU A 124 -0.08 -15.18 7.74
C LEU A 124 0.40 -15.96 6.51
N ASP A 125 0.28 -17.28 6.51
CA ASP A 125 0.74 -18.17 5.45
C ASP A 125 -0.37 -19.15 5.00
N PRO A 126 -1.40 -18.66 4.29
CA PRO A 126 -2.51 -19.51 3.86
C PRO A 126 -2.11 -20.55 2.79
N ALA A 127 -0.96 -20.40 2.13
CA ALA A 127 -0.51 -21.26 1.02
C ALA A 127 1.01 -21.53 1.08
N PRO A 128 1.48 -22.38 2.03
CA PRO A 128 2.90 -22.54 2.32
C PRO A 128 3.72 -23.10 1.14
N GLU A 129 3.18 -24.02 0.35
CA GLU A 129 3.88 -24.60 -0.80
C GLU A 129 4.16 -23.58 -1.92
N ALA A 130 3.22 -22.66 -2.15
CA ALA A 130 3.41 -21.58 -3.11
C ALA A 130 4.53 -20.62 -2.64
N ARG A 131 4.56 -20.30 -1.35
CA ARG A 131 5.63 -19.50 -0.74
C ARG A 131 6.99 -20.18 -0.87
N LYS A 132 7.13 -21.46 -0.53
CA LYS A 132 8.39 -22.24 -0.69
C LYS A 132 8.91 -22.22 -2.13
N ARG A 133 8.04 -22.43 -3.13
CA ARG A 133 8.42 -22.36 -4.56
C ARG A 133 8.91 -20.96 -4.94
N TRP A 134 8.26 -19.93 -4.45
CA TRP A 134 8.66 -18.55 -4.68
C TRP A 134 10.00 -18.22 -4.00
N GLU A 135 10.20 -18.64 -2.76
CA GLU A 135 11.45 -18.50 -2.01
C GLU A 135 12.61 -19.16 -2.75
N ARG A 136 12.45 -20.43 -3.17
CA ARG A 136 13.44 -21.14 -4.00
C ARG A 136 13.80 -20.34 -5.26
N LYS A 137 12.80 -19.78 -5.95
CA LYS A 137 13.02 -18.93 -7.15
C LYS A 137 13.78 -17.65 -6.80
N MET A 138 13.50 -17.01 -5.67
CA MET A 138 14.22 -15.81 -5.23
C MET A 138 15.67 -16.13 -4.89
N VAL A 139 15.92 -17.21 -4.14
CA VAL A 139 17.27 -17.66 -3.75
C VAL A 139 18.11 -17.97 -4.99
N ILE A 140 17.58 -18.74 -5.95
CA ILE A 140 18.28 -19.04 -7.21
C ILE A 140 18.64 -17.74 -7.96
N ARG A 141 17.73 -16.76 -8.00
CA ARG A 141 17.99 -15.48 -8.67
C ARG A 141 19.11 -14.70 -7.96
N ASP A 142 19.13 -14.73 -6.64
CA ASP A 142 20.15 -14.03 -5.84
C ASP A 142 21.53 -14.66 -6.03
N ILE A 143 21.62 -16.00 -5.98
CA ILE A 143 22.82 -16.77 -6.30
C ILE A 143 23.33 -16.42 -7.70
N ARG A 144 22.44 -16.40 -8.71
CA ARG A 144 22.81 -16.05 -10.10
C ARG A 144 23.39 -14.63 -10.21
N LYS A 145 22.90 -13.68 -9.40
CA LYS A 145 23.42 -12.31 -9.34
C LYS A 145 24.66 -12.16 -8.46
N ARG A 146 25.07 -13.23 -7.75
CA ARG A 146 26.21 -13.24 -6.82
C ARG A 146 26.08 -12.12 -5.78
N GLY A 147 24.88 -11.91 -5.25
CA GLY A 147 24.58 -10.86 -4.25
C GLY A 147 24.57 -9.41 -4.76
N ARG A 148 24.76 -9.17 -6.07
CA ARG A 148 24.68 -7.81 -6.63
C ARG A 148 23.26 -7.26 -6.58
N LEU A 149 23.07 -6.18 -5.81
CA LEU A 149 21.79 -5.54 -5.64
C LEU A 149 21.48 -4.58 -6.79
N THR A 150 20.22 -4.55 -7.20
CA THR A 150 19.74 -3.48 -8.08
C THR A 150 19.52 -2.20 -7.28
N LYS A 151 19.62 -1.04 -7.93
CA LYS A 151 19.32 0.26 -7.32
C LYS A 151 17.96 0.27 -6.60
N ALA A 152 16.94 -0.33 -7.20
CA ALA A 152 15.61 -0.44 -6.60
C ALA A 152 15.60 -1.29 -5.31
N GLN A 153 16.38 -2.38 -5.26
CA GLN A 153 16.52 -3.19 -4.04
C GLN A 153 17.29 -2.45 -2.95
N GLN A 154 18.33 -1.71 -3.32
CA GLN A 154 19.09 -0.88 -2.37
C GLN A 154 18.20 0.19 -1.73
N ILE A 155 17.45 0.94 -2.56
CA ILE A 155 16.50 1.96 -2.08
C ILE A 155 15.46 1.35 -1.14
N LYS A 156 14.84 0.23 -1.51
CA LYS A 156 13.84 -0.44 -0.66
C LYS A 156 14.38 -0.95 0.67
N ARG A 157 15.69 -1.21 0.78
CA ARG A 157 16.34 -1.60 2.05
C ARG A 157 16.72 -0.40 2.90
N SER A 158 17.19 0.69 2.29
CA SER A 158 17.72 1.85 3.01
C SER A 158 16.68 2.90 3.36
N GLU A 159 15.69 3.12 2.50
CA GLU A 159 14.70 4.18 2.65
C GLU A 159 13.37 3.61 3.13
N ARG A 160 12.77 4.29 4.10
CA ARG A 160 11.42 3.95 4.58
C ARG A 160 10.40 4.63 3.69
N GLU A 161 9.36 3.88 3.31
CA GLU A 161 8.16 4.41 2.66
C GLU A 161 6.91 3.75 3.23
N ILE A 162 5.81 4.51 3.27
CA ILE A 162 4.49 3.98 3.62
C ILE A 162 3.46 4.53 2.63
N VAL A 163 2.62 3.62 2.12
CA VAL A 163 1.50 3.95 1.24
C VAL A 163 0.25 3.84 2.09
N SER A 164 -0.48 4.94 2.26
CA SER A 164 -1.71 4.99 3.03
C SER A 164 -2.87 5.43 2.13
N LYS A 165 -3.93 4.64 2.11
CA LYS A 165 -5.16 4.89 1.35
C LYS A 165 -6.28 5.27 2.31
N SER A 166 -7.00 6.35 2.00
CA SER A 166 -8.13 6.80 2.80
C SER A 166 -9.38 5.92 2.59
N HIS A 167 -10.37 6.11 3.45
CA HIS A 167 -11.74 5.74 3.12
C HIS A 167 -12.29 6.58 1.95
N ASP A 168 -13.44 6.20 1.40
CA ASP A 168 -14.03 6.91 0.28
C ASP A 168 -14.80 8.16 0.75
N PHE A 169 -14.35 9.34 0.30
CA PHE A 169 -15.01 10.63 0.54
C PHE A 169 -16.17 10.84 -0.43
N LYS A 170 -17.22 11.56 0.00
CA LYS A 170 -18.34 11.95 -0.87
C LYS A 170 -17.99 13.15 -1.76
N THR A 171 -17.07 12.95 -2.70
CA THR A 171 -16.64 13.96 -3.67
C THR A 171 -16.23 13.34 -5.01
N SER A 172 -15.93 14.17 -5.99
CA SER A 172 -15.44 13.74 -7.30
C SER A 172 -13.91 13.84 -7.39
N VAL A 173 -13.31 13.01 -8.24
CA VAL A 173 -11.86 12.97 -8.44
C VAL A 173 -11.36 14.34 -8.87
N LYS A 174 -12.06 15.01 -9.79
CA LYS A 174 -11.71 16.34 -10.30
C LYS A 174 -11.60 17.37 -9.17
N LYS A 175 -12.50 17.32 -8.18
CA LYS A 175 -12.48 18.25 -7.05
C LYS A 175 -11.37 17.90 -6.05
N LEU A 176 -11.16 16.62 -5.78
CA LEU A 176 -10.16 16.14 -4.81
C LEU A 176 -8.72 16.29 -5.31
N VAL A 177 -8.48 16.15 -6.62
CA VAL A 177 -7.15 16.25 -7.23
C VAL A 177 -6.47 17.60 -6.92
N HIS A 178 -7.22 18.69 -6.82
CA HIS A 178 -6.64 19.99 -6.46
C HIS A 178 -6.02 19.98 -5.06
N LEU A 179 -6.67 19.33 -4.08
CA LEU A 179 -6.13 19.19 -2.73
C LEU A 179 -4.92 18.24 -2.71
N ALA A 180 -4.99 17.12 -3.44
CA ALA A 180 -3.86 16.18 -3.55
C ALA A 180 -2.60 16.86 -4.13
N ASN A 181 -2.76 17.64 -5.19
CA ASN A 181 -1.65 18.42 -5.78
C ASN A 181 -1.16 19.52 -4.84
N GLN A 182 -2.04 20.12 -4.03
CA GLN A 182 -1.66 21.16 -3.07
C GLN A 182 -0.80 20.64 -1.91
N ILE A 183 -0.99 19.40 -1.48
CA ILE A 183 -0.21 18.77 -0.39
C ILE A 183 1.04 18.04 -0.89
N LYS A 184 1.05 17.61 -2.16
CA LYS A 184 2.19 16.93 -2.77
C LYS A 184 3.47 17.77 -2.62
N GLY A 185 4.53 17.15 -2.11
CA GLY A 185 5.83 17.80 -1.94
C GLY A 185 5.95 18.71 -0.71
N LYS A 186 4.92 18.87 0.12
CA LYS A 186 5.05 19.56 1.41
C LYS A 186 5.56 18.61 2.50
N SER A 187 6.11 19.16 3.58
CA SER A 187 6.30 18.38 4.80
C SER A 187 4.93 17.89 5.30
N LEU A 188 4.90 16.79 6.04
CA LEU A 188 3.63 16.23 6.51
C LEU A 188 2.89 17.22 7.44
N GLU A 189 3.64 17.95 8.26
CA GLU A 189 3.11 18.95 9.19
C GLU A 189 2.59 20.18 8.46
N ASP A 190 3.33 20.69 7.48
CA ASP A 190 2.84 21.78 6.63
C ASP A 190 1.59 21.36 5.87
N ALA A 191 1.51 20.12 5.39
CA ALA A 191 0.32 19.61 4.71
C ALA A 191 -0.91 19.59 5.65
N ILE A 192 -0.75 19.14 6.90
CA ILE A 192 -1.80 19.16 7.92
C ILE A 192 -2.26 20.60 8.20
N ILE A 193 -1.32 21.53 8.38
CA ILE A 193 -1.61 22.95 8.58
C ILE A 193 -2.38 23.53 7.38
N GLN A 194 -1.97 23.19 6.16
CA GLN A 194 -2.62 23.66 4.94
C GLN A 194 -4.04 23.12 4.77
N MET A 195 -4.29 21.87 5.18
CA MET A 195 -5.64 21.31 5.18
C MET A 195 -6.52 21.92 6.29
N ARG A 196 -5.93 22.24 7.46
CA ARG A 196 -6.63 22.92 8.56
C ARG A 196 -7.21 24.28 8.13
N PHE A 197 -6.46 25.06 7.37
CA PHE A 197 -6.89 26.40 6.92
C PHE A 197 -7.56 26.42 5.54
N SER A 198 -7.77 25.26 4.92
CA SER A 198 -8.41 25.19 3.61
C SER A 198 -9.93 25.35 3.72
N LYS A 199 -10.50 26.24 2.90
CA LYS A 199 -11.96 26.45 2.81
C LYS A 199 -12.75 25.29 2.19
N LYS A 200 -12.09 24.25 1.69
CA LYS A 200 -12.76 23.14 0.99
C LYS A 200 -13.34 22.17 2.03
N LYS A 201 -14.62 21.80 1.90
CA LYS A 201 -15.29 20.83 2.80
C LYS A 201 -14.46 19.55 3.02
N VAL A 202 -13.94 18.98 1.94
CA VAL A 202 -13.16 17.71 1.98
C VAL A 202 -11.78 17.87 2.62
N ALA A 203 -11.31 19.10 2.87
CA ALA A 203 -10.01 19.30 3.51
C ALA A 203 -9.99 18.80 4.97
N LYS A 204 -11.14 18.82 5.66
CA LYS A 204 -11.28 18.24 7.00
C LYS A 204 -10.95 16.74 6.98
N ASP A 205 -11.57 16.00 6.07
CA ASP A 205 -11.38 14.55 5.95
C ASP A 205 -9.96 14.19 5.47
N VAL A 206 -9.38 15.02 4.58
CA VAL A 206 -7.98 14.85 4.15
C VAL A 206 -7.00 15.11 5.29
N LYS A 207 -7.27 16.11 6.15
CA LYS A 207 -6.46 16.38 7.34
C LYS A 207 -6.46 15.16 8.28
N GLU A 208 -7.63 14.61 8.58
CA GLU A 208 -7.77 13.43 9.42
C GLU A 208 -7.04 12.21 8.82
N HIS A 209 -7.13 12.04 7.50
CA HIS A 209 -6.36 11.01 6.79
C HIS A 209 -4.84 11.21 6.90
N LEU A 210 -4.34 12.45 6.85
CA LEU A 210 -2.92 12.76 7.01
C LEU A 210 -2.44 12.48 8.44
N GLU A 211 -3.24 12.81 9.45
CA GLU A 211 -2.95 12.49 10.86
C GLU A 211 -2.92 10.96 11.08
N HIS A 212 -3.90 10.24 10.55
CA HIS A 212 -3.90 8.78 10.57
C HIS A 212 -2.67 8.20 9.87
N SER A 213 -2.30 8.74 8.70
CA SER A 213 -1.12 8.31 7.94
C SER A 213 0.19 8.60 8.68
N LYS A 214 0.28 9.72 9.42
CA LYS A 214 1.41 10.03 10.30
C LYS A 214 1.57 8.94 11.36
N ASN A 215 0.48 8.57 12.02
CA ASN A 215 0.48 7.54 13.06
C ASN A 215 0.89 6.18 12.49
N GLU A 216 0.34 5.78 11.33
CA GLU A 216 0.74 4.54 10.66
C GLU A 216 2.22 4.55 10.26
N ALA A 217 2.75 5.68 9.77
CA ALA A 217 4.15 5.84 9.39
C ALA A 217 5.10 5.62 10.57
N ILE A 218 4.79 6.26 11.70
CA ILE A 218 5.57 6.15 12.93
C ILE A 218 5.50 4.73 13.48
N VAL A 219 4.29 4.18 13.66
CA VAL A 219 4.11 2.88 14.31
C VAL A 219 4.55 1.71 13.44
N ARG A 220 4.17 1.68 12.15
CA ARG A 220 4.46 0.52 11.27
C ARG A 220 5.87 0.56 10.68
N ARG A 221 6.38 1.76 10.36
CA ARG A 221 7.68 1.91 9.66
C ARG A 221 8.77 2.52 10.52
N GLY A 222 8.45 3.09 11.69
CA GLY A 222 9.43 3.75 12.54
C GLY A 222 9.97 5.05 11.94
N MET A 223 9.15 5.76 11.15
CA MET A 223 9.56 7.02 10.55
C MET A 223 9.48 8.18 11.55
N GLY A 224 10.31 9.22 11.36
CA GLY A 224 10.17 10.47 12.10
C GLY A 224 10.50 10.39 13.59
N LEU A 225 11.17 9.32 14.05
CA LEU A 225 11.59 9.14 15.44
C LEU A 225 12.87 9.91 15.81
N GLY A 226 13.36 10.77 14.90
CA GLY A 226 14.60 11.51 15.06
C GLY A 226 15.85 10.64 14.95
N PHE A 227 17.01 11.27 15.12
CA PHE A 227 18.32 10.59 15.15
C PHE A 227 18.70 10.34 16.61
N SER A 228 19.33 9.20 16.87
CA SER A 228 20.04 9.00 18.13
C SER A 228 21.20 10.01 18.22
N ALA A 229 21.50 10.49 19.42
CA ALA A 229 22.56 11.47 19.70
C ALA A 229 23.94 11.11 19.09
N ARG A 230 24.16 9.84 18.75
CA ARG A 230 25.39 9.34 18.11
C ARG A 230 25.56 9.81 16.66
N ASN A 231 24.48 10.09 15.93
CA ASN A 231 24.51 10.49 14.53
C ASN A 231 24.16 11.97 14.38
N ARG A 232 25.15 12.85 14.44
CA ARG A 232 24.98 14.29 14.19
C ARG A 232 24.78 14.55 12.69
N PHE A 233 23.65 15.12 12.31
CA PHE A 233 23.38 15.54 10.94
C PHE A 233 23.59 17.05 10.80
N THR A 234 24.33 17.48 9.78
CA THR A 234 24.49 18.89 9.44
C THR A 234 23.34 19.33 8.53
N PRO A 235 22.68 20.46 8.80
CA PRO A 235 21.61 20.93 7.95
C PRO A 235 22.08 21.18 6.51
N ILE A 236 21.39 20.60 5.53
CA ILE A 236 21.72 20.72 4.10
C ILE A 236 20.58 21.45 3.39
N THR A 237 20.94 22.44 2.57
CA THR A 237 19.98 23.04 1.64
C THR A 237 19.90 22.19 0.39
N ILE A 238 18.71 21.67 0.09
CA ILE A 238 18.47 20.85 -1.09
C ILE A 238 17.53 21.57 -2.06
N MET A 239 17.65 21.25 -3.34
CA MET A 239 16.62 21.61 -4.32
C MET A 239 15.60 20.47 -4.46
N THR A 240 14.31 20.77 -4.45
CA THR A 240 13.25 19.78 -4.75
C THR A 240 13.10 19.57 -6.25
N ASN A 241 12.24 18.63 -6.66
CA ASN A 241 11.90 18.42 -8.07
C ASN A 241 11.21 19.65 -8.68
N ASP A 242 10.43 20.37 -7.87
CA ASP A 242 9.76 21.62 -8.26
C ASP A 242 10.71 22.84 -8.24
N LYS A 243 12.04 22.61 -8.19
CA LYS A 243 13.11 23.62 -8.12
C LYS A 243 13.05 24.56 -6.90
N LYS A 244 12.25 24.26 -5.88
CA LYS A 244 12.23 25.02 -4.62
C LYS A 244 13.42 24.63 -3.75
N ARG A 245 14.07 25.60 -3.12
CA ARG A 245 15.13 25.36 -2.13
C ARG A 245 14.48 25.08 -0.77
N VAL A 246 14.86 23.98 -0.14
CA VAL A 246 14.37 23.56 1.17
C VAL A 246 15.59 23.29 2.05
N LYS A 247 15.62 23.87 3.25
CA LYS A 247 16.64 23.58 4.25
C LYS A 247 16.18 22.37 5.04
N VAL A 248 16.87 21.24 4.88
CA VAL A 248 16.62 20.03 5.67
C VAL A 248 17.47 20.11 6.92
N THR A 249 16.83 20.32 8.06
CA THR A 249 17.45 20.19 9.38
C THR A 249 17.55 18.73 9.77
N ASP A 250 16.52 17.95 9.42
CA ASP A 250 16.28 16.62 9.96
C ASP A 250 15.99 15.61 8.83
N PRO A 251 16.87 14.61 8.57
CA PRO A 251 16.68 13.65 7.47
C PRO A 251 15.52 12.67 7.70
N THR A 252 15.07 12.48 8.93
CA THR A 252 13.95 11.57 9.28
C THR A 252 12.59 12.24 9.15
N THR A 253 12.55 13.56 8.96
CA THR A 253 11.29 14.30 8.85
C THR A 253 10.45 13.74 7.72
N ILE A 254 9.17 13.54 8.01
CA ILE A 254 8.24 12.89 7.10
C ILE A 254 7.69 13.95 6.14
N TYR A 255 7.70 13.65 4.85
CA TYR A 255 7.10 14.49 3.82
C TYR A 255 6.18 13.68 2.91
N VAL A 256 5.30 14.42 2.21
CA VAL A 256 4.40 13.83 1.22
C VAL A 256 5.13 13.73 -0.12
N ASP A 257 5.54 12.52 -0.51
CA ASP A 257 6.23 12.28 -1.78
C ASP A 257 5.27 12.29 -2.96
N GLN A 258 4.19 11.52 -2.82
CA GLN A 258 3.16 11.41 -3.85
C GLN A 258 1.80 11.48 -3.19
N ALA A 259 0.85 12.11 -3.89
CA ALA A 259 -0.54 12.11 -3.52
C ALA A 259 -1.37 12.02 -4.80
N TRP A 260 -2.33 11.10 -4.85
CA TRP A 260 -3.25 10.96 -5.97
C TRP A 260 -4.63 10.51 -5.49
N CYS A 261 -5.62 10.62 -6.37
CA CYS A 261 -7.02 10.31 -6.06
C CYS A 261 -7.49 9.12 -6.88
N GLY A 262 -8.22 8.20 -6.25
CA GLY A 262 -8.89 7.07 -6.88
C GLY A 262 -10.39 7.27 -6.99
N LYS A 263 -11.04 6.50 -7.86
CA LYS A 263 -12.51 6.42 -7.93
C LYS A 263 -13.00 5.36 -6.94
N GLY A 264 -13.98 5.72 -6.12
CA GLY A 264 -14.72 4.79 -5.26
C GLY A 264 -15.95 4.23 -5.97
N LEU A 265 -16.86 3.64 -5.20
CA LEU A 265 -18.11 3.10 -5.69
C LEU A 265 -19.12 4.23 -5.96
N TYR A 266 -19.48 4.45 -7.22
CA TYR A 266 -20.41 5.50 -7.61
C TYR A 266 -21.85 5.04 -7.46
N GLU A 267 -22.64 5.83 -6.74
CA GLU A 267 -24.09 5.66 -6.70
C GLU A 267 -24.73 6.29 -7.95
N LYS A 268 -25.94 5.85 -8.28
CA LYS A 268 -26.71 6.35 -9.42
C LYS A 268 -28.06 6.83 -8.92
N THR A 269 -28.52 7.96 -9.44
CA THR A 269 -29.84 8.54 -9.12
C THR A 269 -30.49 8.97 -10.44
N PRO A 270 -31.78 8.64 -10.68
CA PRO A 270 -32.49 9.14 -11.85
C PRO A 270 -32.68 10.66 -11.76
N ASP A 271 -32.52 11.34 -12.89
CA ASP A 271 -32.68 12.80 -13.04
C ASP A 271 -33.76 13.04 -14.10
N TYR A 272 -34.98 13.27 -13.62
CA TYR A 272 -36.17 13.46 -14.45
C TYR A 272 -36.17 14.86 -15.07
N ARG A 273 -36.32 14.91 -16.40
CA ARG A 273 -36.31 16.15 -17.19
C ARG A 273 -37.64 16.33 -17.91
N ALA A 274 -37.88 17.53 -18.42
CA ALA A 274 -39.06 17.83 -19.22
C ALA A 274 -39.16 16.91 -20.46
N ARG A 275 -40.39 16.75 -20.98
CA ARG A 275 -40.71 15.93 -22.17
C ARG A 275 -40.37 14.44 -22.02
N GLY A 276 -40.58 13.87 -20.83
CA GLY A 276 -40.40 12.43 -20.58
C GLY A 276 -38.95 11.92 -20.66
N ARG A 277 -37.95 12.82 -20.64
CA ARG A 277 -36.53 12.44 -20.70
C ARG A 277 -36.04 12.09 -19.29
N MET A 278 -35.31 10.98 -19.15
CA MET A 278 -34.65 10.59 -17.91
C MET A 278 -33.16 10.40 -18.12
N ASN A 279 -32.36 11.19 -17.39
CA ASN A 279 -30.92 11.02 -17.33
C ASN A 279 -30.53 10.25 -16.06
N ILE A 280 -29.31 9.71 -16.02
CA ILE A 280 -28.78 9.06 -14.82
C ILE A 280 -27.68 9.95 -14.25
N MET A 281 -27.96 10.59 -13.12
CA MET A 281 -26.97 11.29 -12.32
C MET A 281 -26.07 10.27 -11.61
N ARG A 282 -24.75 10.47 -11.69
CA ARG A 282 -23.76 9.63 -10.99
C ARG A 282 -23.22 10.39 -9.80
N ASN A 283 -23.46 9.88 -8.59
CA ASN A 283 -22.99 10.50 -7.35
C ASN A 283 -21.62 9.89 -7.00
N PRO A 284 -20.53 10.65 -7.18
CA PRO A 284 -19.20 10.10 -7.04
C PRO A 284 -18.79 9.97 -5.57
N THR A 285 -18.04 8.92 -5.29
CA THR A 285 -17.25 8.75 -4.07
C THR A 285 -15.80 8.53 -4.50
N THR A 286 -14.83 8.99 -3.71
CA THR A 286 -13.40 8.92 -4.07
C THR A 286 -12.51 8.85 -2.86
N SER A 287 -11.44 8.06 -2.95
CA SER A 287 -10.38 7.99 -1.94
C SER A 287 -9.13 8.76 -2.39
N ILE A 288 -8.35 9.26 -1.44
CA ILE A 288 -7.00 9.79 -1.65
C ILE A 288 -5.99 8.73 -1.20
N THR A 289 -4.90 8.57 -1.96
CA THR A 289 -3.76 7.73 -1.57
C THR A 289 -2.53 8.61 -1.50
N VAL A 290 -1.80 8.48 -0.39
CA VAL A 290 -0.61 9.27 -0.09
C VAL A 290 0.56 8.33 0.16
N VAL A 291 1.72 8.70 -0.38
CA VAL A 291 2.99 8.04 -0.12
C VAL A 291 3.84 8.96 0.72
N LEU A 292 4.13 8.53 1.94
CA LEU A 292 4.99 9.23 2.88
C LEU A 292 6.39 8.63 2.86
N LYS A 293 7.39 9.49 2.85
CA LYS A 293 8.82 9.15 2.90
C LYS A 293 9.55 10.11 3.83
N GLU A 294 10.80 9.78 4.13
CA GLU A 294 11.68 10.62 4.94
C GLU A 294 12.53 11.56 4.05
N GLU A 295 12.89 12.74 4.55
CA GLU A 295 13.76 13.71 3.86
C GLU A 295 15.09 13.11 3.35
N ALA A 296 15.57 12.02 3.95
CA ALA A 296 16.69 11.21 3.46
C ALA A 296 16.55 10.84 1.97
N THR A 297 15.34 10.51 1.50
CA THR A 297 15.05 10.22 0.10
C THR A 297 15.30 11.44 -0.79
N ARG A 298 14.91 12.64 -0.34
CA ARG A 298 15.12 13.88 -1.10
C ARG A 298 16.59 14.27 -1.18
N ILE A 299 17.33 14.09 -0.09
CA ILE A 299 18.78 14.28 -0.07
C ILE A 299 19.45 13.36 -1.10
N ARG A 300 19.07 12.07 -1.15
CA ARG A 300 19.59 11.15 -2.17
C ARG A 300 19.26 11.63 -3.58
N ILE A 301 18.00 11.97 -3.87
CA ILE A 301 17.58 12.44 -5.20
C ILE A 301 18.37 13.69 -5.61
N HIS A 302 18.61 14.60 -4.67
CA HIS A 302 19.40 15.80 -4.92
C HIS A 302 20.85 15.47 -5.28
N LYS A 303 21.52 14.61 -4.50
CA LYS A 303 22.89 14.15 -4.78
C LYS A 303 22.98 13.41 -6.13
N GLU A 304 21.98 12.61 -6.46
CA GLU A 304 21.90 11.96 -7.77
C GLU A 304 21.75 12.95 -8.92
N ARG A 305 21.05 14.07 -8.69
CA ARG A 305 20.94 15.14 -9.69
C ARG A 305 22.26 15.91 -9.82
N GLU A 306 22.91 16.26 -8.72
CA GLU A 306 24.22 16.94 -8.75
C GLU A 306 25.28 16.07 -9.43
N THR A 307 25.35 14.78 -9.09
CA THR A 307 26.27 13.86 -9.76
C THR A 307 25.94 13.68 -11.24
N ARG A 308 24.67 13.74 -11.63
CA ARG A 308 24.26 13.73 -13.05
C ARG A 308 24.63 15.04 -13.76
N GLU A 309 24.51 16.17 -13.10
CA GLU A 309 24.91 17.49 -13.63
C GLU A 309 26.42 17.59 -13.76
N ALA A 310 27.19 17.15 -12.76
CA ALA A 310 28.65 17.07 -12.83
C ALA A 310 29.15 16.10 -13.92
N LYS A 311 28.39 15.02 -14.20
CA LYS A 311 28.67 14.11 -15.34
C LYS A 311 28.30 14.69 -16.70
N LYS A 312 27.46 15.72 -16.76
CA LYS A 312 27.06 16.34 -18.03
C LYS A 312 28.28 17.09 -18.57
N LYS A 313 28.66 16.77 -19.80
CA LYS A 313 29.72 17.50 -20.50
C LYS A 313 29.33 18.98 -20.61
N THR A 314 30.33 19.85 -20.50
CA THR A 314 30.16 21.28 -20.75
C THR A 314 29.74 21.51 -22.21
N TRP A 315 29.01 22.59 -22.45
CA TRP A 315 28.72 23.02 -23.81
C TRP A 315 30.03 23.52 -24.45
N VAL A 316 30.27 23.09 -25.69
CA VAL A 316 31.43 23.48 -26.50
C VAL A 316 30.89 24.11 -27.77
N GLN A 317 31.50 25.22 -28.22
CA GLN A 317 31.05 25.99 -29.39
C GLN A 317 30.99 25.13 -30.66
N LEU A 318 32.04 24.34 -30.89
CA LEU A 318 32.16 23.41 -32.01
C LEU A 318 32.26 21.96 -31.46
N PRO A 319 31.12 21.28 -31.23
CA PRO A 319 31.14 19.94 -30.69
C PRO A 319 31.50 18.91 -31.77
N ASN A 320 32.38 17.95 -31.41
CA ASN A 320 32.68 16.79 -32.24
C ASN A 320 31.48 15.84 -32.29
N ARG A 321 30.53 16.12 -33.19
CA ARG A 321 29.38 15.25 -33.47
C ARG A 321 29.84 14.11 -34.40
N PRO A 322 29.48 12.85 -34.10
CA PRO A 322 29.83 11.76 -35.00
C PRO A 322 29.08 11.91 -36.33
N ILE A 323 29.77 11.67 -37.45
CA ILE A 323 29.13 11.51 -38.74
C ILE A 323 28.34 10.21 -38.69
N THR A 324 27.01 10.29 -38.69
CA THR A 324 26.12 9.14 -38.47
C THR A 324 25.97 8.24 -39.69
N SER A 325 26.40 8.70 -40.87
CA SER A 325 26.31 7.96 -42.12
C SER A 325 27.65 7.32 -42.49
N GLN A 326 27.64 6.01 -42.77
CA GLN A 326 28.79 5.29 -43.29
C GLN A 326 28.71 5.22 -44.83
N ARG A 327 29.81 5.55 -45.51
CA ARG A 327 30.04 5.28 -46.93
C ARG A 327 31.17 4.27 -47.06
N GLN A 328 31.13 3.43 -48.09
CA GLN A 328 32.19 2.44 -48.36
C GLN A 328 33.42 3.04 -49.06
N TYR A 329 33.42 4.36 -49.25
CA TYR A 329 34.53 5.14 -49.78
C TYR A 329 34.73 6.38 -48.91
N TYR A 330 35.95 6.90 -48.93
CA TYR A 330 36.29 8.12 -48.22
C TYR A 330 35.69 9.35 -48.94
N SER A 331 35.20 10.32 -48.18
CA SER A 331 34.57 11.54 -48.71
C SER A 331 34.94 12.74 -47.85
N TRP A 332 36.24 12.86 -47.53
CA TRP A 332 36.79 13.90 -46.65
C TRP A 332 36.22 15.29 -46.93
#